data_AF-A0A013VSF3-F1
#
_entry.id   AF-A0A013VSF3-F1
#
_cell.length_a   1.000
_cell.length_b   1.000
_cell.length_c   1.000
_cell.angle_alpha   90.00
_cell.angle_beta   90.00
_cell.angle_gamma   90.00
#
_symmetry.space_group_name_H-M   'P 1'
#
loop_
_entity.id
_entity.type
_entity.pdbx_description
1 polymer ?
#
loop_
_entity_poly.entity_id
_entity_poly.type
_entity_poly.pdbx_seq_one_letter_code
_entity_poly.pdbx_strand_id
1 'polypeptide(L)'
;MLTVPFDERTDTTEHFPNVRDFKLLDFDAEWLLVGRTNAGGYELHDGLVFHGGPGTTVEMRFFSRQSVIEHLAAAGFVDISVFDQSVPAYGIFPPHHEGLPITARKPR
;
A
#
# COMPACT_ATOMS: atom_id res chain seq x y z
N MET A 1 11.59 11.73 2.25
CA MET A 1 10.52 11.59 3.26
C MET A 1 9.28 11.12 2.54
N LEU A 2 8.57 10.15 3.09
CA LEU A 2 7.29 9.68 2.57
C LEU A 2 6.32 9.41 3.71
N THR A 3 5.04 9.28 3.38
CA THR A 3 3.98 8.75 4.23
C THR A 3 3.22 7.73 3.40
N VAL A 4 2.97 6.55 3.95
CA VAL A 4 2.13 5.52 3.33
C VAL A 4 1.36 4.80 4.42
N PRO A 5 0.06 4.53 4.25
CA PRO A 5 -0.68 3.68 5.18
C PRO A 5 -0.03 2.30 5.25
N PHE A 6 0.19 1.82 6.46
CA PHE A 6 0.64 0.46 6.74
C PHE A 6 0.09 0.01 8.09
N ASP A 7 0.17 -1.28 8.36
CA ASP A 7 -0.09 -1.85 9.68
C ASP A 7 1.05 -2.75 10.16
N GLU A 8 0.82 -3.46 11.28
CA GLU A 8 1.82 -4.28 11.98
C GLU A 8 1.80 -5.76 11.56
N ARG A 9 1.15 -6.12 10.44
CA ARG A 9 1.26 -7.48 9.88
C ARG A 9 2.69 -7.78 9.44
N THR A 10 3.02 -9.05 9.22
CA THR A 10 4.36 -9.44 8.78
C THR A 10 4.66 -8.94 7.37
N ASP A 11 3.72 -9.17 6.45
CA ASP A 11 3.94 -8.95 5.02
C ASP A 11 2.87 -8.05 4.40
N THR A 12 3.28 -7.24 3.43
CA THR A 12 2.35 -6.54 2.55
C THR A 12 1.43 -7.57 1.87
N THR A 13 0.13 -7.33 1.96
CA THR A 13 -0.85 -8.11 1.18
C THR A 13 -0.92 -7.52 -0.22
N GLU A 14 -0.57 -8.30 -1.23
CA GLU A 14 -0.85 -7.99 -2.63
C GLU A 14 -2.08 -8.79 -3.05
N HIS A 15 -3.18 -8.11 -3.40
CA HIS A 15 -4.40 -8.80 -3.85
C HIS A 15 -4.25 -9.34 -5.27
N PHE A 16 -3.51 -8.61 -6.12
CA PHE A 16 -3.36 -8.91 -7.55
C PHE A 16 -1.87 -8.83 -7.98
N PRO A 17 -0.99 -9.71 -7.48
CA PRO A 17 0.47 -9.57 -7.60
C PRO A 17 1.00 -9.59 -9.05
N ASN A 18 0.26 -10.18 -9.99
CA ASN A 18 0.65 -10.28 -11.40
C ASN A 18 0.13 -9.12 -12.26
N VAL A 19 -0.76 -8.28 -11.73
CA VAL A 19 -1.47 -7.25 -12.49
C VAL A 19 -0.69 -5.94 -12.47
N ARG A 20 -0.48 -5.34 -13.65
CA ARG A 20 0.13 -4.01 -13.79
C ARG A 20 -0.85 -2.92 -14.17
N ASP A 21 -1.62 -3.20 -15.21
CA ASP A 21 -2.65 -2.31 -15.73
C ASP A 21 -3.99 -3.03 -15.58
N PHE A 22 -5.01 -2.33 -15.10
CA PHE A 22 -6.32 -2.94 -14.92
C PHE A 22 -7.46 -1.99 -15.26
N LYS A 23 -8.63 -2.60 -15.48
CA LYS A 23 -9.91 -1.92 -15.52
C LYS A 23 -10.88 -2.59 -14.56
N LEU A 24 -11.75 -1.79 -13.98
CA LEU A 24 -12.90 -2.28 -13.25
C LEU A 24 -14.11 -2.35 -14.19
N LEU A 25 -14.83 -3.46 -14.12
CA LEU A 25 -16.09 -3.67 -14.84
C LEU A 25 -17.21 -3.81 -13.82
N ASP A 26 -18.31 -3.10 -14.07
CA ASP A 26 -19.53 -3.14 -13.27
C ASP A 26 -20.58 -4.03 -13.95
N PHE A 27 -21.11 -5.00 -13.22
CA PHE A 27 -22.21 -5.87 -13.60
C PHE A 27 -23.32 -5.73 -12.55
N ASP A 28 -24.03 -4.60 -12.56
CA ASP A 28 -25.12 -4.30 -11.64
C ASP A 28 -24.74 -4.47 -10.16
N ALA A 29 -23.66 -3.79 -9.75
CA ALA A 29 -23.04 -3.83 -8.41
C ALA A 29 -22.18 -5.07 -8.11
N GLU A 30 -22.02 -5.99 -9.06
CA GLU A 30 -20.93 -6.97 -9.04
C GLU A 30 -19.72 -6.40 -9.79
N TRP A 31 -18.59 -6.25 -9.09
CA TRP A 31 -17.39 -5.64 -9.66
C TRP A 31 -16.32 -6.67 -9.96
N LEU A 32 -15.78 -6.58 -11.19
CA LEU A 32 -14.64 -7.39 -11.63
C LEU A 32 -13.43 -6.51 -11.95
N LEU A 33 -12.25 -7.02 -11.61
CA LEU A 33 -10.98 -6.44 -12.06
C LEU A 33 -10.45 -7.27 -13.23
N VAL A 34 -10.26 -6.62 -14.38
CA VAL A 34 -9.56 -7.20 -15.53
C VAL A 34 -8.15 -6.64 -15.56
N GLY A 35 -7.16 -7.46 -15.27
CA GLY A 35 -5.76 -7.06 -15.15
C GLY A 35 -4.88 -7.64 -16.26
N ARG A 36 -4.00 -6.83 -16.86
CA ARG A 36 -2.97 -7.31 -17.78
C ARG A 36 -1.76 -7.79 -16.99
N THR A 37 -1.28 -8.99 -17.32
CA THR A 37 -0.13 -9.61 -16.64
C THR A 37 1.19 -9.31 -17.33
N ASN A 38 2.30 -9.53 -16.61
CA ASN A 38 3.66 -9.40 -17.17
C ASN A 38 3.92 -10.35 -18.36
N ALA A 39 3.24 -11.49 -18.42
CA ALA A 39 3.32 -12.43 -19.54
C ALA A 39 2.52 -11.97 -20.77
N GLY A 40 1.86 -10.81 -20.70
CA GLY A 40 1.04 -10.24 -21.77
C GLY A 40 -0.39 -10.78 -21.83
N GLY A 41 -0.76 -11.70 -20.93
CA GLY A 41 -2.12 -12.22 -20.79
C GLY A 41 -3.03 -11.32 -19.94
N TYR A 42 -4.24 -11.81 -19.66
CA TYR A 42 -5.19 -11.16 -18.78
C TYR A 42 -5.62 -12.10 -17.64
N GLU A 43 -5.80 -11.52 -16.46
CA GLU A 43 -6.45 -12.14 -15.30
C GLU A 43 -7.78 -11.43 -15.02
N LEU A 44 -8.75 -12.19 -14.51
CA LEU A 44 -10.04 -11.70 -14.06
C LEU A 44 -10.18 -12.02 -12.58
N HIS A 45 -10.53 -11.02 -11.78
CA HIS A 45 -10.70 -11.16 -10.35
C HIS A 45 -12.05 -10.62 -9.91
N ASP A 46 -12.70 -11.34 -8.99
CA ASP A 46 -13.91 -10.91 -8.27
C ASP A 46 -13.57 -10.68 -6.77
N GLY A 47 -14.60 -10.47 -5.94
CA GLY A 47 -14.40 -10.32 -4.50
C GLY A 47 -13.55 -9.12 -4.09
N LEU A 48 -13.61 -8.04 -4.88
CA LEU A 48 -12.74 -6.89 -4.73
C LEU A 48 -12.96 -6.16 -3.40
N VAL A 49 -11.85 -5.73 -2.78
CA VAL A 49 -11.87 -4.86 -1.60
C VAL A 49 -11.88 -3.41 -2.05
N PHE A 50 -12.82 -2.61 -1.53
CA PHE A 50 -12.95 -1.19 -1.84
C PHE A 50 -12.85 -0.31 -0.60
N HIS A 51 -12.14 0.81 -0.72
CA HIS A 51 -12.14 1.89 0.27
C HIS A 51 -13.17 2.95 -0.11
N GLY A 52 -14.15 3.18 0.77
CA GLY A 52 -15.23 4.16 0.53
C GLY A 52 -16.51 3.55 -0.08
N GLY A 53 -16.58 2.22 -0.21
CA GLY A 53 -17.74 1.48 -0.69
C GLY A 53 -17.55 0.86 -2.09
N PRO A 54 -18.43 -0.05 -2.53
CA PRO A 54 -18.30 -0.74 -3.82
C PRO A 54 -18.13 0.22 -5.01
N GLY A 55 -17.20 -0.09 -5.93
CA GLY A 55 -16.98 0.69 -7.16
C GLY A 55 -16.16 1.98 -7.01
N THR A 56 -15.68 2.28 -5.80
CA THR A 56 -14.90 3.49 -5.51
C THR A 56 -13.40 3.28 -5.77
N THR A 57 -12.58 3.14 -4.72
CA THR A 57 -11.14 2.88 -4.82
C THR A 57 -10.85 1.44 -4.47
N VAL A 58 -10.42 0.64 -5.44
CA VAL A 58 -10.00 -0.74 -5.20
C VAL A 58 -8.66 -0.78 -4.44
N GLU A 59 -8.57 -1.62 -3.43
CA GLU A 59 -7.32 -1.90 -2.73
C GLU A 59 -6.49 -2.88 -3.58
N MET A 60 -5.40 -2.39 -4.19
CA MET A 60 -4.46 -3.26 -4.93
C MET A 60 -3.55 -4.01 -3.97
N ARG A 61 -3.13 -3.32 -2.91
CA ARG A 61 -2.26 -3.82 -1.87
C ARG A 61 -2.49 -3.09 -0.56
N PHE A 62 -2.20 -3.77 0.53
CA PHE A 62 -2.20 -3.17 1.86
C PHE A 62 -0.85 -3.42 2.53
N PHE A 63 -0.07 -2.35 2.69
CA PHE A 63 1.32 -2.41 3.13
C PHE A 63 1.45 -2.86 4.59
N SER A 64 2.50 -3.64 4.87
CA SER A 64 3.00 -3.79 6.24
C SER A 64 4.16 -2.85 6.51
N ARG A 65 4.31 -2.42 7.78
CA ARG A 65 5.43 -1.58 8.22
C ARG A 65 6.77 -2.23 7.88
N GLN A 66 6.88 -3.52 8.15
CA GLN A 66 8.09 -4.31 7.95
C GLN A 66 8.48 -4.34 6.46
N SER A 67 7.54 -4.72 5.58
CA SER A 67 7.81 -4.76 4.14
C SER A 67 8.17 -3.40 3.57
N VAL A 68 7.57 -2.29 4.03
CA VAL A 68 7.95 -0.94 3.56
C VAL A 68 9.41 -0.62 3.91
N ILE A 69 9.85 -0.94 5.13
CA ILE A 69 11.23 -0.73 5.58
C ILE A 69 12.20 -1.60 4.74
N GLU A 70 11.85 -2.86 4.50
CA GLU A 70 12.64 -3.78 3.69
C GLU A 70 12.75 -3.31 2.23
N HIS A 71 11.68 -2.82 1.63
CA HIS A 71 11.71 -2.26 0.27
C HIS A 71 12.63 -1.04 0.18
N LEU A 72 12.59 -0.15 1.17
CA LEU A 72 13.50 1.00 1.23
C LEU A 72 14.96 0.54 1.35
N ALA A 73 15.24 -0.43 2.22
CA ALA A 73 16.58 -0.99 2.38
C ALA A 73 17.07 -1.68 1.08
N ALA A 74 16.22 -2.48 0.43
CA ALA A 74 16.52 -3.17 -0.83
C ALA A 74 16.75 -2.20 -1.99
N ALA A 75 16.07 -1.06 -1.99
CA ALA A 75 16.30 0.04 -2.93
C ALA A 75 17.61 0.83 -2.64
N GLY A 76 18.35 0.44 -1.59
CA GLY A 76 19.63 1.04 -1.23
C GLY A 76 19.52 2.26 -0.32
N PHE A 77 18.35 2.55 0.25
CA PHE A 77 18.25 3.59 1.26
C PHE A 77 18.79 3.11 2.62
N VAL A 78 19.38 4.05 3.35
CA VAL A 78 19.94 3.87 4.70
C VAL A 78 19.29 4.87 5.66
N ASP A 79 19.59 4.74 6.95
CA ASP A 79 19.06 5.63 8.01
C ASP A 79 17.52 5.74 7.97
N ILE A 80 16.85 4.59 7.86
CA ILE A 80 15.39 4.50 7.78
C ILE A 80 14.81 4.69 9.17
N SER A 81 13.85 5.61 9.32
CA SER A 81 13.20 5.90 10.60
C SER A 81 11.73 6.19 10.40
N VAL A 82 10.89 5.50 11.19
CA VAL A 82 9.46 5.74 11.29
C VAL A 82 9.22 6.64 12.50
N PHE A 83 8.48 7.73 12.33
CA PHE A 83 8.20 8.68 13.39
C PHE A 83 6.83 8.38 14.01
N ASP A 84 6.83 7.48 15.00
CA ASP A 84 5.65 7.01 15.72
C ASP A 84 5.42 7.71 17.08
N GLN A 85 6.37 8.55 17.50
CA GLN A 85 6.31 9.24 18.78
C GLN A 85 5.43 10.49 18.72
N SER A 86 4.70 10.76 19.80
CA SER A 86 4.03 12.04 19.98
C SER A 86 5.06 13.15 20.16
N VAL A 87 4.75 14.33 19.60
CA VAL A 87 5.52 15.56 19.81
C VAL A 87 4.56 16.65 20.31
N PRO A 88 4.20 16.63 21.62
CA PRO A 88 3.16 17.49 22.18
C PRO A 88 3.44 18.99 22.02
N ALA A 89 4.72 19.40 22.02
CA ALA A 89 5.14 20.77 21.80
C ALA A 89 4.67 21.36 20.46
N TYR A 90 4.38 20.49 19.48
CA TYR A 90 3.85 20.87 18.17
C TYR A 90 2.44 20.32 17.91
N GLY A 91 1.75 19.82 18.94
CA GLY A 91 0.41 19.25 18.81
C GLY A 91 0.35 17.95 18.01
N ILE A 92 1.47 17.23 17.85
CA ILE A 92 1.52 15.97 17.10
C ILE A 92 1.23 14.81 18.06
N PHE A 93 0.10 14.15 17.87
CA PHE A 93 -0.31 12.96 18.62
C PHE A 93 -0.80 11.91 17.61
N PRO A 94 0.07 11.00 17.14
CA PRO A 94 -0.32 10.02 16.13
C PRO A 94 -1.45 9.14 16.70
N PRO A 95 -2.70 9.26 16.20
CA PRO A 95 -3.84 8.58 16.81
C PRO A 95 -4.01 7.16 16.28
N HIS A 96 -3.46 6.88 15.09
CA HIS A 96 -3.53 5.61 14.38
C HIS A 96 -2.16 5.35 13.72
N HIS A 97 -1.74 4.09 13.68
CA HIS A 97 -0.44 3.65 13.13
C HIS A 97 -0.35 3.81 11.60
N GLU A 98 -1.48 4.12 10.96
CA GLU A 98 -1.64 4.21 9.52
C GLU A 98 -1.10 5.56 9.01
N GLY A 99 -0.04 5.53 8.21
CA GLY A 99 0.44 6.73 7.51
C GLY A 99 1.51 7.54 8.24
N LEU A 100 2.20 6.93 9.22
CA LEU A 100 3.28 7.59 9.95
C LEU A 100 4.40 8.07 8.99
N PRO A 101 5.02 9.24 9.26
CA PRO A 101 6.14 9.72 8.46
C PRO A 101 7.32 8.75 8.51
N ILE A 102 7.94 8.53 7.35
CA ILE A 102 9.17 7.76 7.21
C ILE A 102 10.24 8.63 6.54
N THR A 103 11.41 8.71 7.17
CA THR A 103 12.62 9.23 6.51
C THR A 103 13.52 8.08 6.11
N ALA A 104 14.15 8.21 4.95
CA ALA A 104 15.16 7.30 4.43
C ALA A 104 16.14 8.12 3.60
N ARG A 105 17.43 7.78 3.63
CA ARG A 105 18.53 8.55 3.03
C ARG A 105 19.23 7.74 1.96
N LYS A 106 19.57 8.36 0.83
CA LYS A 106 20.46 7.72 -0.14
C LYS A 106 21.91 7.79 0.37
N PRO A 107 22.69 6.70 0.33
CA PRO A 107 24.13 6.75 0.59
C PRO A 107 24.80 7.82 -0.29
N ARG A 108 25.82 8.50 0.24
CA ARG A 108 26.60 9.48 -0.52
C ARG A 108 27.40 8.81 -1.63
#